data_AF-A0A1G8F3R5-F1
#
_entry.id   AF-A0A1G8F3R5-F1
#
_cell.length_a   1.000
_cell.length_b   1.000
_cell.length_c   1.000
_cell.angle_alpha   90.00
_cell.angle_beta   90.00
_cell.angle_gamma   90.00
#
_symmetry.space_group_name_H-M   'P 1'
#
loop_
_entity.id
_entity.type
_entity.pdbx_description
1 polymer ?
#
loop_
_entity_poly.entity_id
_entity_poly.type
_entity_poly.pdbx_seq_one_letter_code
_entity_poly.pdbx_strand_id
1 'polypeptide(L)'
;MIYSLFARILEGIPTIKLLVRRLKTDVLFRLDCGFSFSDRVPSEASFSRLIRRIKSSNVLDEINHALVLQAVEEGFIDGNHIAIDATHVEARDQAPQKEEVEQQPVKEPKKRGRKKKEAYEAWKKEQEEIENHLPLFEQKIEK
;
A
#
# COMPACT_ATOMS: atom_id res chain seq x y z
N MET A 1 -14.24 -3.34 16.43
CA MET A 1 -13.99 -3.46 14.97
C MET A 1 -14.28 -2.18 14.18
N ILE A 2 -15.44 -1.54 14.35
CA ILE A 2 -15.73 -0.28 13.66
C ILE A 2 -14.76 0.83 14.11
N TYR A 3 -14.53 0.99 15.41
CA TYR A 3 -13.55 1.94 15.94
C TYR A 3 -12.15 1.76 15.37
N SER A 4 -11.66 0.52 15.26
CA SER A 4 -10.36 0.25 14.64
C SER A 4 -10.28 0.62 13.15
N LEU A 5 -11.40 0.61 12.41
CA LEU A 5 -11.42 1.09 11.01
C LEU A 5 -11.31 2.62 10.95
N PHE A 6 -11.95 3.34 11.87
CA PHE A 6 -11.81 4.78 12.00
C PHE A 6 -10.40 5.17 12.47
N ALA A 7 -9.90 4.54 13.52
CA ALA A 7 -8.55 4.75 14.03
C ALA A 7 -7.49 4.54 12.93
N ARG A 8 -7.67 3.51 12.08
CA ARG A 8 -6.83 3.30 10.89
C ARG A 8 -6.79 4.51 9.95
N ILE A 9 -7.94 5.15 9.71
CA ILE A 9 -8.04 6.31 8.81
C ILE A 9 -7.37 7.53 9.47
N LEU A 10 -7.66 7.77 10.75
CA LEU A 10 -7.16 8.89 11.55
C LEU A 10 -5.64 8.85 11.73
N GLU A 11 -5.09 7.68 12.06
CA GLU A 11 -3.64 7.48 12.25
C GLU A 11 -2.88 7.27 10.93
N GLY A 12 -3.56 7.26 9.78
CA GLY A 12 -2.91 7.09 8.48
C GLY A 12 -2.33 5.68 8.25
N ILE A 13 -2.85 4.65 8.90
CA ILE A 13 -2.39 3.27 8.70
C ILE A 13 -2.83 2.79 7.30
N PRO A 14 -1.89 2.47 6.39
CA PRO A 14 -2.24 2.30 4.98
C PRO A 14 -3.02 1.01 4.73
N THR A 15 -2.62 -0.11 5.34
CA THR A 15 -3.22 -1.43 5.07
C THR A 15 -3.90 -2.06 6.28
N ILE A 16 -4.91 -2.90 6.03
CA ILE A 16 -5.59 -3.69 7.08
C ILE A 16 -4.60 -4.65 7.78
N LYS A 17 -3.60 -5.17 7.06
CA LYS A 17 -2.57 -6.02 7.63
C LYS A 17 -1.76 -5.29 8.71
N LEU A 18 -1.39 -4.04 8.46
CA LEU A 18 -0.69 -3.21 9.45
C LEU A 18 -1.60 -2.86 10.62
N LEU A 19 -2.89 -2.61 10.38
CA LEU A 19 -3.87 -2.42 11.46
C LEU A 19 -3.94 -3.65 12.38
N VAL A 20 -4.11 -4.85 11.81
CA VAL A 20 -4.17 -6.10 12.58
C VAL A 20 -2.86 -6.34 13.33
N ARG A 21 -1.71 -6.03 12.71
CA ARG A 21 -0.41 -6.10 13.40
C ARG A 21 -0.35 -5.13 14.57
N ARG A 22 -0.78 -3.87 14.39
CA ARG A 22 -0.77 -2.87 15.45
C ARG A 22 -1.69 -3.25 16.61
N LEU A 23 -2.90 -3.73 16.32
CA LEU A 23 -3.84 -4.24 17.33
C LEU A 23 -3.28 -5.42 18.15
N LYS A 24 -2.33 -6.19 17.60
CA LYS A 24 -1.68 -7.30 18.32
C LYS A 24 -0.48 -6.83 19.15
N THR A 25 0.28 -5.86 18.65
CA THR A 25 1.52 -5.40 19.30
C THR A 25 1.27 -4.33 20.36
N ASP A 26 0.33 -3.42 20.11
CA ASP A 26 0.07 -2.27 20.96
C ASP A 26 -1.22 -2.46 21.77
N VAL A 27 -1.03 -2.58 23.08
CA VAL A 27 -2.11 -2.80 24.04
C VAL A 27 -2.99 -1.55 24.22
N LEU A 28 -2.40 -0.35 24.19
CA LEU A 28 -3.15 0.89 24.36
C LEU A 28 -4.04 1.13 23.15
N PHE A 29 -3.46 1.04 21.95
CA PHE A 29 -4.22 1.16 20.71
C PHE A 29 -5.36 0.13 20.63
N ARG A 30 -5.13 -1.10 21.11
CA ARG A 30 -6.16 -2.12 21.19
C ARG A 30 -7.30 -1.73 22.12
N LEU A 31 -6.99 -1.17 23.29
CA LEU A 31 -7.98 -0.69 24.26
C LEU A 31 -8.78 0.50 23.71
N ASP A 32 -8.10 1.46 23.08
CA ASP A 32 -8.72 2.64 22.45
C ASP A 32 -9.69 2.24 21.33
N CYS A 33 -9.37 1.15 20.61
CA CYS A 33 -10.26 0.55 19.62
C CYS A 33 -11.44 -0.25 20.21
N GLY A 34 -11.56 -0.30 21.54
CA GLY A 34 -12.62 -0.98 22.27
C GLY A 34 -12.49 -2.50 22.33
N PHE A 35 -11.27 -3.05 22.19
CA PHE A 35 -11.01 -4.48 22.38
C PHE A 35 -10.48 -4.75 23.79
N SER A 36 -11.10 -5.70 24.50
CA SER A 36 -10.66 -6.12 25.83
C SER A 36 -9.40 -6.99 25.75
N PHE A 37 -8.72 -7.16 26.88
CA PHE A 37 -7.52 -8.00 26.96
C PHE A 37 -7.76 -9.47 26.55
N SER A 38 -8.94 -10.00 26.89
CA SER A 38 -9.36 -11.36 26.59
C SER A 38 -9.89 -11.54 25.16
N ASP A 39 -10.21 -10.44 24.48
CA ASP A 39 -10.82 -10.49 23.17
C ASP A 39 -9.78 -10.88 22.11
N ARG A 40 -10.19 -11.75 21.19
CA ARG A 40 -9.36 -12.10 20.04
C ARG A 40 -9.35 -10.94 19.05
N VAL A 41 -8.15 -10.53 18.63
CA VAL A 41 -8.00 -9.56 17.54
C VAL A 41 -8.59 -10.17 16.26
N PRO A 42 -9.52 -9.47 15.58
CA PRO A 42 -10.10 -9.95 14.33
C PRO A 42 -9.04 -10.18 13.25
N SER A 43 -9.26 -11.17 12.40
CA SER A 43 -8.41 -11.41 11.24
C SER A 43 -8.66 -10.39 10.13
N GLU A 44 -7.72 -10.30 9.18
CA GLU A 44 -7.86 -9.46 8.00
C GLU A 44 -9.14 -9.81 7.21
N ALA A 45 -9.46 -11.09 7.11
CA ALA A 45 -10.67 -11.56 6.44
C ALA A 45 -11.96 -11.12 7.16
N SER A 46 -11.94 -10.97 8.49
CA SER A 46 -13.07 -10.43 9.24
C SER A 46 -13.29 -8.95 8.91
N PHE A 47 -12.23 -8.16 8.79
CA PHE A 47 -12.32 -6.77 8.37
C PHE A 47 -12.86 -6.64 6.94
N SER A 48 -12.38 -7.45 5.99
CA SER A 48 -12.89 -7.44 4.61
C SER A 48 -14.39 -7.79 4.54
N ARG A 49 -14.84 -8.76 5.35
CA ARG A 49 -16.28 -9.10 5.45
C ARG A 49 -17.10 -7.96 6.04
N LEU A 50 -16.60 -7.30 7.08
CA LEU A 50 -17.26 -6.14 7.67
C LEU A 50 -17.37 -4.98 6.68
N ILE A 51 -16.28 -4.62 5.99
CA ILE A 51 -16.28 -3.56 4.97
C ILE A 51 -17.28 -3.89 3.86
N ARG A 52 -17.32 -5.15 3.39
CA ARG A 52 -18.30 -5.59 2.39
C ARG A 52 -19.74 -5.41 2.90
N ARG A 53 -20.01 -5.77 4.14
CA ARG A 53 -21.34 -5.65 4.75
C ARG A 53 -21.77 -4.18 4.89
N ILE A 54 -20.86 -3.31 5.29
CA ILE A 54 -21.10 -1.87 5.36
C ILE A 54 -21.38 -1.32 3.96
N LYS A 55 -20.56 -1.69 2.97
CA LYS A 55 -20.76 -1.27 1.56
C LYS A 55 -22.09 -1.73 0.97
N SER A 56 -22.59 -2.90 1.36
CA SER A 56 -23.90 -3.41 0.91
C SER A 56 -25.09 -2.77 1.63
N SER A 57 -24.84 -1.93 2.64
CA SER A 57 -25.86 -1.36 3.50
C SER A 57 -25.95 0.15 3.29
N ASN A 58 -27.15 0.71 3.44
CA ASN A 58 -27.43 2.13 3.35
C ASN A 58 -27.24 2.89 4.68
N VAL A 59 -26.73 2.21 5.72
CA VAL A 59 -26.68 2.74 7.08
C VAL A 59 -25.86 4.03 7.19
N LEU A 60 -24.78 4.18 6.40
CA LEU A 60 -23.99 5.41 6.43
C LEU A 60 -24.76 6.61 5.86
N ASP A 61 -25.51 6.40 4.79
CA ASP A 61 -26.34 7.44 4.18
C ASP A 61 -27.49 7.84 5.10
N GLU A 62 -28.10 6.87 5.79
CA GLU A 62 -29.14 7.11 6.80
C GLU A 62 -28.62 7.93 7.98
N ILE A 63 -27.45 7.57 8.51
CA ILE A 63 -26.82 8.30 9.63
C ILE A 63 -26.43 9.72 9.18
N ASN A 64 -25.88 9.87 7.97
CA ASN A 64 -25.52 11.17 7.43
C ASN A 64 -26.76 12.05 7.25
N HIS A 65 -27.84 11.50 6.70
CA HIS A 65 -29.10 12.21 6.55
C HIS A 65 -29.67 12.66 7.90
N ALA A 66 -29.67 11.77 8.91
CA ALA A 66 -30.11 12.12 10.26
C ALA A 66 -29.26 13.23 10.88
N LEU A 67 -27.93 13.18 10.71
CA LEU A 67 -27.01 14.21 11.21
C LEU A 67 -27.27 15.57 10.54
N VAL A 68 -27.49 15.60 9.23
CA VAL A 68 -27.81 16.83 8.51
C VAL A 68 -29.14 17.41 8.99
N LEU A 69 -30.18 16.59 9.17
CA LEU A 69 -31.46 17.06 9.71
C LEU A 69 -31.31 17.68 11.11
N GLN A 70 -30.54 17.05 12.00
CA GLN A 70 -30.25 17.61 13.32
C GLN A 70 -29.55 18.97 13.22
N ALA A 71 -28.59 19.11 12.31
CA ALA A 71 -27.90 20.39 12.10
C ALA A 71 -28.82 21.49 11.53
N VAL A 72 -29.84 21.11 10.75
CA VAL A 72 -30.88 22.04 10.29
C VAL A 72 -31.81 22.43 11.44
N GLU A 73 -32.26 21.48 12.25
CA GLU A 73 -33.14 21.74 13.41
C GLU A 73 -32.49 22.67 14.44
N GLU A 74 -31.18 22.50 14.69
CA GLU A 74 -30.39 23.35 15.59
C GLU A 74 -30.00 24.71 14.96
N GLY A 75 -30.37 24.96 13.69
CA GLY A 75 -30.11 26.22 13.00
C GLY A 75 -28.66 26.43 12.53
N PHE A 76 -27.82 25.38 12.55
CA PHE A 76 -26.47 25.45 11.98
C PHE A 76 -26.49 25.47 10.45
N ILE A 77 -27.51 24.87 9.83
CA ILE A 77 -27.69 24.82 8.38
C ILE A 77 -29.02 25.50 8.03
N ASP A 78 -28.92 26.70 7.45
CA ASP A 78 -30.06 27.55 7.09
C ASP A 78 -30.61 27.27 5.68
N GLY A 79 -29.89 26.48 4.86
CA GLY A 79 -30.31 26.08 3.51
C GLY A 79 -30.26 27.18 2.43
N ASN A 80 -29.98 28.43 2.79
CA ASN A 80 -29.94 29.57 1.87
C ASN A 80 -28.76 29.56 0.88
N HIS A 81 -27.62 28.97 1.27
CA HIS A 81 -26.42 28.90 0.45
C HIS A 81 -25.89 27.46 0.42
N ILE A 82 -25.76 26.90 -0.77
CA ILE A 82 -25.24 25.55 -1.00
C ILE A 82 -23.96 25.68 -1.83
N ALA A 83 -22.82 25.33 -1.23
CA ALA A 83 -21.55 25.21 -1.92
C ALA A 83 -21.33 23.74 -2.32
N ILE A 84 -21.05 23.49 -3.60
CA ILE A 84 -20.74 22.17 -4.12
C ILE A 84 -19.32 22.22 -4.69
N ASP A 85 -18.44 21.38 -4.17
CA ASP A 85 -17.08 21.22 -4.66
C ASP A 85 -16.76 19.72 -4.83
N ALA A 86 -15.86 19.41 -5.75
CA ALA A 86 -15.40 18.05 -6.02
C ALA A 86 -13.89 17.99 -5.87
N THR A 87 -13.42 17.16 -4.94
CA THR A 87 -11.99 16.91 -4.72
C THR A 87 -11.60 15.53 -5.22
N HIS A 88 -10.46 15.42 -5.89
CA HIS A 88 -9.91 14.13 -6.29
C HIS A 88 -9.34 13.42 -5.07
N VAL A 89 -9.86 12.22 -4.78
CA VAL A 89 -9.37 11.36 -3.70
C VAL A 89 -8.62 10.19 -4.31
N GLU A 90 -7.31 10.15 -4.11
CA GLU A 90 -6.49 9.00 -4.50
C GLU A 90 -6.82 7.77 -3.67
N ALA A 91 -6.94 6.61 -4.33
CA ALA A 91 -7.20 5.37 -3.64
C ALA A 91 -5.96 4.92 -2.87
N ARG A 92 -6.10 4.78 -1.54
CA ARG A 92 -5.00 4.36 -0.64
C ARG A 92 -4.41 2.98 -0.97
N ASP A 93 -5.22 2.09 -1.55
CA ASP A 93 -4.82 0.73 -1.94
C ASP A 93 -4.56 0.61 -3.45
N GLN A 94 -4.42 1.73 -4.17
CA GLN A 94 -4.13 1.70 -5.60
C GLN A 94 -2.75 1.08 -5.83
N ALA A 95 -2.69 0.04 -6.67
CA ALA A 95 -1.41 -0.49 -7.12
C ALA A 95 -0.65 0.62 -7.86
N PRO A 96 0.67 0.77 -7.65
CA PRO A 96 1.45 1.75 -8.40
C PRO A 96 1.21 1.52 -9.89
N GLN A 97 0.99 2.61 -10.63
CA GLN A 97 0.86 2.52 -12.08
C GLN A 97 2.11 1.79 -12.60
N LYS A 98 1.88 0.75 -13.40
CA LYS A 98 3.00 0.12 -14.10
C LYS A 98 3.59 1.21 -14.98
N GLU A 99 4.80 1.64 -14.65
CA GLU A 99 5.60 2.41 -15.59
C GLU A 99 5.60 1.60 -16.89
N GLU A 100 5.02 2.16 -17.94
CA GLU A 100 5.27 1.67 -19.29
C GLU A 100 6.75 1.90 -19.52
N VAL A 101 7.55 0.91 -19.16
CA VAL A 101 8.94 0.83 -19.60
C VAL A 101 8.81 0.82 -21.11
N GLU A 102 9.09 1.96 -21.74
CA GLU A 102 9.27 2.06 -23.18
C GLU A 102 10.12 0.85 -23.56
N GLN A 103 9.52 -0.07 -24.30
CA GLN A 103 10.19 -1.30 -24.68
C GLN A 103 11.39 -0.89 -25.52
N GLN A 104 12.56 -0.80 -24.89
CA GLN A 104 13.81 -0.77 -25.62
C GLN A 104 13.78 -2.01 -26.52
N PRO A 105 13.97 -1.84 -27.84
CA PRO A 105 13.72 -2.91 -28.79
C PRO A 105 14.54 -4.12 -28.38
N VAL A 106 13.86 -5.22 -28.09
CA VAL A 106 14.49 -6.51 -27.79
C VAL A 106 15.34 -6.86 -29.00
N LYS A 107 16.65 -6.58 -28.91
CA LYS A 107 17.62 -7.08 -29.88
C LYS A 107 17.54 -8.59 -29.81
N GLU A 108 17.10 -9.22 -30.90
CA GLU A 108 16.96 -10.66 -31.01
C GLU A 108 18.20 -11.38 -30.43
N PRO A 109 18.03 -12.45 -29.64
CA PRO A 109 19.16 -13.16 -29.08
C PRO A 109 20.01 -13.73 -30.23
N LYS A 110 21.23 -13.20 -30.40
CA LYS A 110 22.20 -13.77 -31.36
C LYS A 110 22.34 -15.26 -31.08
N LYS A 111 22.08 -16.09 -32.11
CA LYS A 111 22.15 -17.57 -32.04
C LYS A 111 23.39 -18.01 -31.27
N ARG A 112 23.20 -18.87 -30.27
CA ARG A 112 24.28 -19.53 -29.52
C ARG A 112 25.17 -20.30 -30.49
N GLY A 113 26.33 -19.73 -30.79
CA GLY A 113 27.43 -20.37 -31.50
C GLY A 113 28.74 -20.08 -30.79
N ARG A 114 29.73 -20.97 -30.96
CA ARG A 114 31.08 -20.82 -30.39
C ARG A 114 31.66 -19.46 -30.81
N LYS A 115 31.95 -18.58 -29.85
CA LYS A 115 32.69 -17.33 -30.09
C LYS A 115 34.01 -17.69 -30.81
N LYS A 116 34.39 -16.95 -31.86
CA LYS A 116 35.74 -17.06 -32.46
C LYS A 116 36.78 -16.79 -31.36
N LYS A 117 37.91 -17.52 -31.38
CA LYS A 117 38.91 -17.55 -30.29
C LYS A 117 39.34 -16.16 -29.81
N GLU A 118 39.56 -15.24 -30.74
CA GLU A 118 39.90 -13.83 -30.48
C GLU A 118 38.83 -13.10 -29.65
N ALA A 119 37.55 -13.33 -29.93
CA ALA A 119 36.45 -12.73 -29.18
C ALA A 119 36.28 -13.34 -27.78
N TYR A 120 36.78 -14.56 -27.55
CA TYR A 120 36.83 -15.16 -26.22
C TYR A 120 37.99 -14.58 -25.40
N GLU A 121 39.16 -14.39 -26.01
CA GLU A 121 40.32 -13.77 -25.38
C GLU A 121 40.05 -12.31 -25.03
N ALA A 122 39.39 -11.55 -25.91
CA ALA A 122 38.96 -10.18 -25.64
C ALA A 122 37.95 -10.13 -24.48
N TRP A 123 36.95 -11.02 -24.47
CA TRP A 123 35.99 -11.11 -23.37
C TRP A 123 36.66 -11.50 -22.04
N LYS A 124 37.66 -12.39 -22.08
CA LYS A 124 38.40 -12.79 -20.88
C LYS A 124 39.21 -11.63 -20.30
N LYS A 125 39.89 -10.85 -21.17
CA LYS A 125 40.61 -9.63 -20.75
C LYS A 125 39.67 -8.58 -20.16
N GLU A 126 38.51 -8.38 -20.77
CA GLU A 126 37.50 -7.45 -20.27
C GLU A 126 36.97 -7.88 -18.89
N GLN A 127 36.78 -9.18 -18.65
CA GLN A 127 36.44 -9.70 -17.33
C GLN A 127 37.57 -9.49 -16.31
N GLU A 128 38.83 -9.71 -16.70
CA GLU A 128 40.00 -9.48 -15.85
C GLU A 128 40.17 -7.97 -15.52
N GLU A 129 39.93 -7.07 -16.48
CA GLU A 129 39.93 -5.62 -16.26
C GLU A 129 38.80 -5.19 -15.31
N ILE A 130 37.59 -5.73 -15.48
CA ILE A 130 36.47 -5.46 -14.56
C ILE A 130 36.82 -5.94 -13.15
N GLU A 131 37.34 -7.16 -12.99
CA GLU A 131 37.73 -7.72 -11.68
C GLU A 131 38.89 -6.93 -11.04
N ASN A 132 39.82 -6.39 -11.83
CA ASN A 132 40.90 -5.51 -11.35
C ASN A 132 40.42 -4.10 -10.99
N HIS A 133 39.37 -3.61 -11.66
CA HIS A 133 38.75 -2.32 -11.37
C HIS A 133 37.65 -2.39 -10.30
N LEU A 134 37.35 -3.57 -9.77
CA LEU A 134 36.46 -3.71 -8.62
C LEU A 134 37.10 -3.06 -7.38
N PRO A 135 36.31 -2.28 -6.62
CA PRO A 135 36.79 -1.65 -5.41
C PRO A 135 37.14 -2.71 -4.35
N LEU A 136 38.10 -2.39 -3.47
CA LEU A 136 38.73 -3.31 -2.52
C LEU A 136 37.75 -4.16 -1.67
N PHE A 137 36.52 -3.68 -1.47
CA PHE A 137 35.48 -4.34 -0.67
C PHE A 137 34.69 -5.44 -1.41
N GLU A 138 34.76 -5.50 -2.75
CA GLU A 138 34.12 -6.54 -3.57
C GLU A 138 35.13 -7.55 -4.16
N GLN A 139 36.43 -7.30 -3.98
CA GLN A 139 37.47 -8.24 -4.38
C GLN A 139 37.29 -9.56 -3.62
N LYS A 140 37.31 -10.68 -4.35
CA LYS A 140 37.23 -12.02 -3.73
C LYS A 140 38.44 -12.19 -2.81
N ILE A 141 38.19 -12.22 -1.51
CA ILE A 141 39.19 -12.59 -0.52
C ILE A 141 39.49 -14.08 -0.74
N GLU A 142 40.70 -14.40 -1.20
CA GLU A 142 41.19 -15.77 -1.25
C GLU A 142 41.25 -16.34 0.18
N LYS A 143 40.75 -17.57 0.36
CA LYS A 143 40.80 -18.31 1.62
C LYS A 143 42.16 -18.95 1.84
#